data_AF-F1Q983-F1
#
_entry.id   AF-F1Q983-F1
#
_cell.length_a   1.000
_cell.length_b   1.000
_cell.length_c   1.000
_cell.angle_alpha   90.00
_cell.angle_beta   90.00
_cell.angle_gamma   90.00
#
_symmetry.space_group_name_H-M   'P 1'
#
loop_
_entity.id
_entity.type
_entity.pdbx_description
1 polymer ?
#
loop_
_entity_poly.entity_id
_entity_poly.type
_entity_poly.pdbx_seq_one_letter_code
_entity_poly.pdbx_strand_id
1 'polypeptide(L)'
;MSNVGLLRLLQLQTKQRSMCNLTLCLLLFLTSSCSSLSTCPAQCLCESTVVNCESQNLTSVPQPLPENITTLNLNGNRILNLSNASFPRPLVHLTHLYVSGNQLQELDSMAFQNFSSLRLLDLSDNRILHFSIEALHQDNKIEVLNFSKSLRNHSYIGVLARLFHHSLPKVSRLDLSNNDLVFLPEGIFTGLSELSLLDLRNNSLVSFRNVTSQNKALKELDLRDNAFKALPNETLSELYSIPNLRVRLAGNPWRCDCDIEYLLFWLEKQDFVTDRLNLTCASPRELKHVQLVHLEHSQLPCWSDNVDELNRVLEPSYVFLGLVLALIGVIFLLVLYLNRKGIKRWMYNIRDACRDHMEGYHYRYEINSDPGLANLSPNSDV
;
A
#
# COMPACT_ATOMS: atom_id res chain seq x y z
N MET A 1 52.37 23.36 -83.25
CA MET A 1 51.12 23.91 -82.67
C MET A 1 50.70 23.08 -81.46
N SER A 2 51.36 23.21 -80.29
CA SER A 2 50.95 22.43 -79.09
C SER A 2 51.21 23.09 -77.72
N ASN A 3 51.63 24.36 -77.63
CA ASN A 3 51.94 25.01 -76.33
C ASN A 3 50.94 26.08 -75.87
N VAL A 4 49.88 26.37 -76.64
CA VAL A 4 48.84 27.36 -76.25
C VAL A 4 47.71 26.72 -75.43
N GLY A 5 47.62 25.38 -75.39
CA GLY A 5 46.61 24.67 -74.59
C GLY A 5 46.86 24.70 -73.08
N LEU A 6 48.13 24.73 -72.65
CA LEU A 6 48.49 24.61 -71.23
C LEU A 6 48.19 25.88 -70.42
N LEU A 7 48.35 27.08 -71.03
CA LEU A 7 48.07 28.34 -70.33
C LEU A 7 46.56 28.61 -70.13
N ARG A 8 45.69 28.14 -71.03
CA ARG A 8 44.24 28.28 -70.84
C ARG A 8 43.71 27.36 -69.74
N LEU A 9 44.28 26.17 -69.57
CA LEU A 9 43.94 25.25 -68.47
C LEU A 9 44.33 25.83 -67.09
N LEU A 10 45.47 26.51 -66.99
CA LEU A 10 45.92 27.12 -65.74
C LEU A 10 45.05 28.31 -65.30
N GLN A 11 44.56 29.14 -66.23
CA GLN A 11 43.66 30.26 -65.88
C GLN A 11 42.23 29.81 -65.52
N LEU A 12 41.76 28.68 -66.07
CA LEU A 12 40.51 28.08 -65.61
C LEU A 12 40.64 27.51 -64.19
N GLN A 13 41.78 26.89 -63.85
CA GLN A 13 42.01 26.36 -62.50
C GLN A 13 42.12 27.44 -61.42
N THR A 14 42.71 28.61 -61.70
CA THR A 14 42.80 29.69 -60.70
C THR A 14 41.46 30.38 -60.47
N LYS A 15 40.62 30.54 -61.51
CA LYS A 15 39.26 31.08 -61.34
C LYS A 15 38.35 30.11 -60.59
N GLN A 16 38.56 28.80 -60.74
CA GLN A 16 37.82 27.78 -59.98
C GLN A 16 38.24 27.71 -58.51
N ARG A 17 39.51 27.94 -58.17
CA ARG A 17 39.96 28.00 -56.76
C ARG A 17 39.37 29.19 -55.99
N SER A 18 39.22 30.36 -56.63
CA SER A 18 38.61 31.52 -55.96
C SER A 18 37.10 31.38 -55.75
N MET A 19 36.41 30.70 -56.67
CA MET A 19 34.99 30.36 -56.49
C MET A 19 34.79 29.28 -55.42
N CYS A 20 35.68 28.28 -55.36
CA CYS A 20 35.60 27.21 -54.36
C CYS A 20 35.83 27.70 -52.92
N ASN A 21 36.71 28.68 -52.68
CA ASN A 21 36.92 29.17 -51.31
C ASN A 21 35.74 30.02 -50.80
N LEU A 22 35.04 30.74 -51.68
CA LEU A 22 33.86 31.51 -51.28
C LEU A 22 32.66 30.59 -51.04
N THR A 23 32.46 29.56 -51.88
CA THR A 23 31.41 28.56 -51.63
C THR A 23 31.75 27.64 -50.48
N LEU A 24 33.02 27.30 -50.20
CA LEU A 24 33.38 26.47 -49.05
C LEU A 24 33.21 27.23 -47.73
N CYS A 25 33.50 28.53 -47.67
CA CYS A 25 33.15 29.35 -46.51
C CYS A 25 31.63 29.48 -46.34
N LEU A 26 30.87 29.74 -47.40
CA LEU A 26 29.41 29.77 -47.31
C LEU A 26 28.80 28.40 -46.96
N LEU A 27 29.36 27.29 -47.46
CA LEU A 27 28.91 25.94 -47.15
C LEU A 27 29.30 25.52 -45.73
N LEU A 28 30.47 25.91 -45.21
CA LEU A 28 30.82 25.64 -43.81
C LEU A 28 30.00 26.48 -42.82
N PHE A 29 29.51 27.66 -43.23
CA PHE A 29 28.52 28.40 -42.44
C PHE A 29 27.09 27.87 -42.62
N LEU A 30 26.73 27.32 -43.79
CA LEU A 30 25.39 26.80 -44.09
C LEU A 30 25.18 25.31 -43.77
N THR A 31 26.23 24.54 -43.48
CA THR A 31 26.09 23.19 -42.89
C THR A 31 25.92 23.21 -41.37
N SER A 32 25.81 24.39 -40.75
CA SER A 32 25.10 24.56 -39.48
C SER A 32 23.59 24.73 -39.70
N SER A 33 23.04 23.99 -40.66
CA SER A 33 21.60 23.82 -40.81
C SER A 33 21.09 23.01 -39.62
N CYS A 34 20.92 23.72 -38.51
CA CYS A 34 19.86 23.57 -37.54
C CYS A 34 19.28 22.15 -37.50
N SER A 35 20.01 21.22 -36.90
CA SER A 35 19.42 19.98 -36.41
C SER A 35 18.27 20.40 -35.50
N SER A 36 17.05 20.24 -36.01
CA SER A 36 15.77 20.27 -35.30
C SER A 36 15.90 20.82 -33.89
N LEU A 37 15.63 22.12 -33.70
CA LEU A 37 15.62 22.83 -32.42
C LEU A 37 15.17 21.87 -31.31
N SER A 38 16.14 21.23 -30.65
CA SER A 38 15.87 20.21 -29.65
C SER A 38 15.28 20.99 -28.50
N THR A 39 13.96 20.92 -28.39
CA THR A 39 13.19 21.73 -27.46
C THR A 39 13.35 21.08 -26.09
N CYS A 40 14.54 21.23 -25.54
CA CYS A 40 14.91 20.81 -24.22
C CYS A 40 14.46 21.90 -23.25
N PRO A 41 13.78 21.57 -22.14
CA PRO A 41 13.50 22.56 -21.13
C PRO A 41 14.81 23.14 -20.57
N ALA A 42 14.85 24.46 -20.31
CA ALA A 42 16.08 25.18 -19.97
C ALA A 42 16.79 24.67 -18.70
N GLN A 43 16.05 24.02 -17.79
CA GLN A 43 16.55 23.44 -16.56
C GLN A 43 17.06 22.00 -16.72
N CYS A 44 16.89 21.38 -17.89
CA CYS A 44 17.14 19.97 -18.09
C CYS A 44 18.31 19.72 -19.05
N LEU A 45 18.93 18.55 -18.91
CA LEU A 45 19.92 18.02 -19.83
C LEU A 45 19.23 17.00 -20.74
N CYS A 46 19.26 17.24 -22.05
CA CYS A 46 18.64 16.36 -23.04
C CYS A 46 19.70 15.68 -23.90
N GLU A 47 19.67 14.35 -23.95
CA GLU A 47 20.51 13.54 -24.83
C GLU A 47 19.63 12.58 -25.63
N SER A 48 19.65 12.71 -26.96
CA SER A 48 18.81 11.90 -27.85
C SER A 48 17.32 11.97 -27.49
N THR A 49 16.77 10.95 -26.83
CA THR A 49 15.37 10.85 -26.39
C THR A 49 15.21 10.84 -24.86
N VAL A 50 16.30 11.09 -24.13
CA VAL A 50 16.30 11.14 -22.66
C VAL A 50 16.32 12.60 -22.21
N VAL A 51 15.40 12.96 -21.32
CA VAL A 51 15.35 14.28 -20.69
C VAL A 51 15.60 14.11 -19.19
N ASN A 52 16.71 14.64 -18.71
CA ASN A 52 17.10 14.59 -17.31
C ASN A 52 16.97 15.97 -16.66
N CYS A 53 16.05 16.09 -15.70
CA CYS A 53 15.76 17.29 -14.93
C CYS A 53 15.96 17.06 -13.43
N GLU A 54 16.85 16.14 -13.05
CA GLU A 54 17.08 15.74 -11.68
C GLU A 54 17.64 16.87 -10.81
N SER A 55 17.12 16.99 -9.58
CA SER A 55 17.62 17.91 -8.54
C SER A 55 17.65 19.39 -8.94
N GLN A 56 16.67 19.85 -9.73
CA GLN A 56 16.59 21.21 -10.24
C GLN A 56 15.64 22.13 -9.41
N ASN A 57 15.23 21.69 -8.22
CA ASN A 57 14.24 22.37 -7.36
C ASN A 57 12.90 22.67 -8.06
N LEU A 58 12.50 21.87 -9.04
CA LEU A 58 11.28 22.10 -9.81
C LEU A 58 10.04 21.90 -8.94
N THR A 59 9.07 22.80 -9.04
CA THR A 59 7.75 22.67 -8.39
C THR A 59 6.69 22.10 -9.33
N SER A 60 7.00 22.00 -10.62
CA SER A 60 6.13 21.48 -11.68
C SER A 60 6.98 20.85 -12.80
N VAL A 61 6.35 20.02 -13.63
CA VAL A 61 7.01 19.44 -14.83
C VAL A 61 7.43 20.57 -15.78
N PRO A 62 8.70 20.62 -16.21
CA PRO A 62 9.20 21.68 -17.07
C PRO A 62 8.71 21.53 -18.51
N GLN A 63 8.54 22.64 -19.23
CA GLN A 63 8.00 22.68 -20.59
C GLN A 63 8.90 23.50 -21.52
N PRO A 64 8.91 23.21 -22.84
CA PRO A 64 8.22 22.12 -23.53
C PRO A 64 9.01 20.80 -23.42
N LEU A 65 8.31 19.67 -23.34
CA LEU A 65 8.93 18.34 -23.46
C LEU A 65 9.02 17.90 -24.94
N PRO A 66 10.13 17.29 -25.38
CA PRO A 66 10.25 16.73 -26.74
C PRO A 66 9.22 15.62 -27.01
N GLU A 67 8.64 15.59 -28.21
CA GLU A 67 7.59 14.60 -28.57
C GLU A 67 8.14 13.17 -28.72
N ASN A 68 9.43 13.03 -29.06
CA ASN A 68 10.12 11.74 -29.20
C ASN A 68 10.75 11.24 -27.89
N ILE A 69 10.41 11.84 -26.74
CA ILE A 69 10.96 11.46 -25.44
C ILE A 69 10.63 10.00 -25.10
N THR A 70 11.65 9.24 -24.68
CA THR A 70 11.52 7.86 -24.21
C THR A 70 11.69 7.73 -22.71
N THR A 71 12.53 8.59 -22.11
CA THR A 71 12.84 8.60 -20.69
C THR A 71 12.78 10.01 -20.14
N LEU A 72 12.00 10.19 -19.07
CA LEU A 72 11.90 11.45 -18.34
C LEU A 72 12.32 11.24 -16.89
N ASN A 73 13.40 11.90 -16.46
CA ASN A 73 13.87 11.89 -15.08
C ASN A 73 13.56 13.24 -14.41
N LEU A 74 12.68 13.21 -13.41
CA LEU A 74 12.26 14.34 -12.58
C LEU A 74 12.66 14.13 -11.10
N ASN A 75 13.60 13.23 -10.81
CA ASN A 75 13.94 12.85 -9.45
C ASN A 75 14.49 14.02 -8.62
N GLY A 76 14.29 13.97 -7.30
CA GLY A 76 14.89 14.93 -6.36
C GLY A 76 14.37 16.36 -6.51
N ASN A 77 13.14 16.54 -6.99
CA ASN A 77 12.50 17.85 -7.15
C ASN A 77 11.48 18.12 -6.03
N ARG A 78 10.67 19.17 -6.19
CA ARG A 78 9.65 19.60 -5.20
C ARG A 78 8.26 19.60 -5.81
N ILE A 79 7.99 18.68 -6.73
CA ILE A 79 6.69 18.56 -7.40
C ILE A 79 5.67 18.05 -6.37
N LEU A 80 4.56 18.78 -6.24
CA LEU A 80 3.52 18.48 -5.25
C LEU A 80 2.41 17.59 -5.81
N ASN A 81 1.99 17.82 -7.06
CA ASN A 81 0.87 17.12 -7.69
C ASN A 81 1.23 16.83 -9.16
N LEU A 82 0.73 15.70 -9.70
CA LEU A 82 0.71 15.45 -11.13
C LEU A 82 -0.73 15.32 -11.60
N SER A 83 -1.03 15.99 -12.71
CA SER A 83 -2.35 15.97 -13.35
C SER A 83 -2.20 15.89 -14.86
N ASN A 84 -3.32 15.73 -15.57
CA ASN A 84 -3.32 15.77 -17.03
C ASN A 84 -2.73 17.09 -17.58
N ALA A 85 -2.90 18.21 -16.86
CA ALA A 85 -2.32 19.50 -17.24
C ALA A 85 -0.78 19.54 -17.11
N SER A 86 -0.18 18.67 -16.28
CA SER A 86 1.28 18.53 -16.17
C SER A 86 1.91 17.96 -17.45
N PHE A 87 1.14 17.21 -18.23
CA PHE A 87 1.56 16.57 -19.47
C PHE A 87 0.54 16.86 -20.59
N PRO A 88 0.49 18.09 -21.11
CA PRO A 88 -0.61 18.54 -21.99
C PRO A 88 -0.63 17.87 -23.38
N ARG A 89 0.44 17.18 -23.77
CA ARG A 89 0.55 16.48 -25.07
C ARG A 89 0.74 14.98 -24.87
N PRO A 90 0.20 14.12 -25.76
CA PRO A 90 0.50 12.70 -25.77
C PRO A 90 2.00 12.42 -25.94
N LEU A 91 2.62 11.76 -24.97
CA LEU A 91 4.03 11.32 -25.05
C LEU A 91 4.05 9.81 -25.35
N VAL A 92 3.65 9.46 -26.57
CA VAL A 92 3.41 8.07 -27.00
C VAL A 92 4.65 7.19 -27.00
N HIS A 93 5.85 7.79 -26.98
CA HIS A 93 7.13 7.09 -26.93
C HIS A 93 7.70 6.97 -25.52
N LEU A 94 7.09 7.63 -24.51
CA LEU A 94 7.59 7.59 -23.15
C LEU A 94 7.42 6.18 -22.56
N THR A 95 8.54 5.60 -22.13
CA THR A 95 8.62 4.24 -21.58
C THR A 95 9.04 4.24 -20.12
N HIS A 96 9.88 5.20 -19.71
CA HIS A 96 10.42 5.31 -18.36
C HIS A 96 10.14 6.69 -17.79
N LEU A 97 9.43 6.73 -16.66
CA LEU A 97 9.17 7.95 -15.91
C LEU A 97 9.66 7.80 -14.48
N TYR A 98 10.64 8.63 -14.12
CA TYR A 98 11.19 8.70 -12.76
C TYR A 98 10.75 10.00 -12.10
N VAL A 99 10.02 9.92 -11.00
CA VAL A 99 9.56 11.07 -10.21
C VAL A 99 9.84 10.85 -8.73
N SER A 100 10.89 10.08 -8.41
CA SER A 100 11.23 9.74 -7.04
C SER A 100 11.81 10.93 -6.28
N GLY A 101 11.72 10.93 -4.95
CA GLY A 101 12.27 11.99 -4.11
C GLY A 101 11.62 13.36 -4.36
N ASN A 102 10.32 13.36 -4.66
CA ASN A 102 9.50 14.56 -4.81
C ASN A 102 8.60 14.77 -3.57
N GLN A 103 7.61 15.65 -3.68
CA GLN A 103 6.64 15.90 -2.60
C GLN A 103 5.22 15.51 -3.02
N LEU A 104 5.09 14.49 -3.89
CA LEU A 104 3.81 14.13 -4.48
C LEU A 104 2.82 13.72 -3.39
N GLN A 105 1.69 14.44 -3.30
CA GLN A 105 0.59 14.14 -2.37
C GLN A 105 -0.64 13.59 -3.10
N GLU A 106 -0.92 14.14 -4.29
CA GLU A 106 -2.09 13.79 -5.08
C GLU A 106 -1.70 13.45 -6.53
N LEU A 107 -2.26 12.35 -7.02
CA LEU A 107 -2.22 11.94 -8.42
C LEU A 107 -3.64 11.92 -8.96
N ASP A 108 -3.93 12.88 -9.84
CA ASP A 108 -5.24 13.08 -10.44
C ASP A 108 -5.63 11.90 -11.36
N SER A 109 -6.93 11.75 -11.60
CA SER A 109 -7.56 10.60 -12.27
C SER A 109 -7.21 10.44 -13.74
N MET A 110 -6.32 11.25 -14.31
CA MET A 110 -5.82 11.14 -15.68
C MET A 110 -4.34 11.54 -15.79
N ALA A 111 -3.61 11.57 -14.67
CA ALA A 111 -2.25 12.11 -14.60
C ALA A 111 -1.28 11.46 -15.62
N PHE A 112 -1.49 10.17 -15.92
CA PHE A 112 -0.63 9.38 -16.81
C PHE A 112 -1.35 8.88 -18.07
N GLN A 113 -2.53 9.43 -18.40
CA GLN A 113 -3.32 9.00 -19.56
C GLN A 113 -2.55 9.16 -20.88
N ASN A 114 -1.69 10.18 -20.97
CA ASN A 114 -0.97 10.53 -22.18
C ASN A 114 0.23 9.62 -22.49
N PHE A 115 0.45 8.55 -21.71
CA PHE A 115 1.61 7.66 -21.81
C PHE A 115 1.23 6.22 -22.21
N SER A 116 0.85 6.02 -23.48
CA SER A 116 0.40 4.72 -24.00
C SER A 116 1.49 3.64 -24.08
N SER A 117 2.77 4.01 -23.94
CA SER A 117 3.91 3.10 -23.97
C SER A 117 4.67 2.98 -22.65
N LEU A 118 4.14 3.55 -21.55
CA LEU A 118 4.82 3.54 -20.25
C LEU A 118 5.01 2.10 -19.74
N ARG A 119 6.25 1.77 -19.38
CA ARG A 119 6.68 0.47 -18.86
C ARG A 119 7.19 0.55 -17.43
N LEU A 120 7.92 1.61 -17.11
CA LEU A 120 8.46 1.84 -15.77
C LEU A 120 7.93 3.17 -15.22
N LEU A 121 7.33 3.09 -14.04
CA LEU A 121 6.89 4.23 -13.26
C LEU A 121 7.49 4.16 -11.86
N ASP A 122 8.39 5.09 -11.56
CA ASP A 122 9.00 5.22 -10.24
C ASP A 122 8.44 6.44 -9.51
N LEU A 123 7.64 6.16 -8.48
CA LEU A 123 7.02 7.13 -7.58
C LEU A 123 7.60 7.03 -6.16
N SER A 124 8.75 6.37 -5.98
CA SER A 124 9.35 6.16 -4.66
C SER A 124 9.74 7.46 -3.95
N ASP A 125 9.86 7.41 -2.62
CA ASP A 125 10.23 8.57 -1.78
C ASP A 125 9.34 9.80 -2.03
N ASN A 126 8.02 9.60 -2.00
CA ASN A 126 7.00 10.64 -2.10
C ASN A 126 6.08 10.65 -0.86
N ARG A 127 4.93 11.35 -0.93
CA ARG A 127 4.01 11.53 0.21
C ARG A 127 2.56 11.31 -0.20
N ILE A 128 2.33 10.29 -1.04
CA ILE A 128 1.06 10.07 -1.72
C ILE A 128 -0.03 9.74 -0.71
N LEU A 129 -1.08 10.55 -0.73
CA LEU A 129 -2.30 10.37 0.05
C LEU A 129 -3.44 9.82 -0.82
N HIS A 130 -3.44 10.20 -2.10
CA HIS A 130 -4.48 9.83 -3.07
C HIS A 130 -3.87 9.39 -4.40
N PHE A 131 -4.28 8.21 -4.87
CA PHE A 131 -3.99 7.66 -6.18
C PHE A 131 -5.29 7.15 -6.81
N SER A 132 -5.82 7.86 -7.82
CA SER A 132 -7.04 7.43 -8.51
C SER A 132 -6.81 6.19 -9.40
N ILE A 133 -7.81 5.31 -9.47
CA ILE A 133 -7.79 4.08 -10.27
C ILE A 133 -7.68 4.41 -11.78
N GLU A 134 -8.26 5.54 -12.18
CA GLU A 134 -8.30 6.04 -13.55
C GLU A 134 -7.02 6.80 -13.93
N ALA A 135 -6.10 7.07 -12.99
CA ALA A 135 -4.89 7.86 -13.26
C ALA A 135 -3.99 7.27 -14.37
N LEU A 136 -4.10 5.96 -14.61
CA LEU A 136 -3.36 5.21 -15.62
C LEU A 136 -4.20 5.00 -16.88
N HIS A 137 -3.52 4.98 -18.04
CA HIS A 137 -4.15 4.65 -19.31
C HIS A 137 -4.85 3.27 -19.27
N GLN A 138 -6.02 3.14 -19.90
CA GLN A 138 -6.83 1.92 -19.88
C GLN A 138 -6.07 0.68 -20.41
N ASP A 139 -5.27 0.86 -21.47
CA ASP A 139 -4.39 -0.18 -22.03
C ASP A 139 -2.93 -0.05 -21.55
N ASN A 140 -2.69 0.37 -20.31
CA ASN A 140 -1.34 0.58 -19.81
C ASN A 140 -0.49 -0.70 -19.92
N LYS A 141 0.81 -0.50 -20.12
CA LYS A 141 1.81 -1.56 -20.31
C LYS A 141 2.86 -1.53 -19.20
N ILE A 142 2.48 -1.07 -18.01
CA ILE A 142 3.41 -0.91 -16.90
C ILE A 142 3.89 -2.30 -16.47
N GLU A 143 5.19 -2.51 -16.54
CA GLU A 143 5.90 -3.73 -16.18
C GLU A 143 6.60 -3.58 -14.82
N VAL A 144 7.02 -2.37 -14.47
CA VAL A 144 7.73 -2.04 -13.23
C VAL A 144 7.06 -0.84 -12.57
N LEU A 145 6.62 -1.03 -11.33
CA LEU A 145 5.97 0.00 -10.53
C LEU A 145 6.63 0.08 -9.16
N ASN A 146 7.11 1.27 -8.80
CA ASN A 146 7.78 1.50 -7.53
C ASN A 146 7.02 2.53 -6.68
N PHE A 147 6.53 2.10 -5.53
CA PHE A 147 5.88 2.89 -4.49
C PHE A 147 6.68 2.84 -3.17
N SER A 148 7.96 2.49 -3.22
CA SER A 148 8.80 2.40 -2.03
C SER A 148 8.83 3.73 -1.29
N LYS A 149 8.61 3.73 0.03
CA LYS A 149 8.69 4.95 0.87
C LYS A 149 7.77 6.09 0.38
N SER A 150 6.57 5.77 -0.09
CA SER A 150 5.67 6.79 -0.68
C SER A 150 4.29 6.86 -0.06
N LEU A 151 3.85 5.82 0.67
CA LEU A 151 2.49 5.70 1.17
C LEU A 151 2.42 6.16 2.63
N ARG A 152 1.82 7.33 2.90
CA ARG A 152 1.66 7.85 4.28
C ARG A 152 0.37 7.44 4.97
N ASN A 153 -0.66 7.09 4.21
CA ASN A 153 -1.97 6.72 4.77
C ASN A 153 -2.21 5.22 4.67
N HIS A 154 -2.06 4.51 5.80
CA HIS A 154 -2.31 3.07 5.91
C HIS A 154 -3.69 2.65 5.41
N SER A 155 -4.72 3.48 5.62
CA SER A 155 -6.10 3.20 5.21
C SER A 155 -6.26 3.12 3.68
N TYR A 156 -5.27 3.58 2.92
CA TYR A 156 -5.33 3.64 1.47
C TYR A 156 -4.92 2.34 0.76
N ILE A 157 -4.38 1.36 1.49
CA ILE A 157 -4.01 0.06 0.90
C ILE A 157 -5.21 -0.64 0.24
N GLY A 158 -6.43 -0.42 0.74
CA GLY A 158 -7.66 -0.92 0.12
C GLY A 158 -7.97 -0.29 -1.23
N VAL A 159 -7.58 0.97 -1.47
CA VAL A 159 -7.73 1.63 -2.77
C VAL A 159 -6.67 1.13 -3.74
N LEU A 160 -5.42 0.99 -3.28
CA LEU A 160 -4.37 0.35 -4.08
C LEU A 160 -4.72 -1.08 -4.46
N ALA A 161 -5.42 -1.83 -3.58
CA ALA A 161 -5.89 -3.17 -3.91
C ALA A 161 -6.81 -3.19 -5.14
N ARG A 162 -7.72 -2.22 -5.26
CA ARG A 162 -8.57 -2.09 -6.45
C ARG A 162 -7.76 -1.77 -7.71
N LEU A 163 -6.76 -0.89 -7.57
CA LEU A 163 -5.87 -0.53 -8.66
C LEU A 163 -5.03 -1.73 -9.14
N PHE A 164 -4.46 -2.50 -8.22
CA PHE A 164 -3.70 -3.71 -8.54
C PHE A 164 -4.58 -4.79 -9.17
N HIS A 165 -5.84 -4.90 -8.74
CA HIS A 165 -6.76 -5.88 -9.29
C HIS A 165 -7.19 -5.54 -10.72
N HIS A 166 -7.54 -4.27 -10.99
CA HIS A 166 -8.24 -3.92 -12.24
C HIS A 166 -7.36 -3.24 -13.29
N SER A 167 -6.32 -2.52 -12.88
CA SER A 167 -5.63 -1.58 -13.76
C SER A 167 -4.22 -2.01 -14.15
N LEU A 168 -3.63 -3.08 -13.59
CA LEU A 168 -2.20 -3.37 -13.77
C LEU A 168 -1.88 -4.82 -14.18
N PRO A 169 -2.48 -5.37 -15.25
CA PRO A 169 -2.33 -6.77 -15.62
C PRO A 169 -0.91 -7.16 -16.06
N LYS A 170 -0.06 -6.20 -16.43
CA LYS A 170 1.30 -6.43 -16.96
C LYS A 170 2.42 -6.21 -15.96
N VAL A 171 2.10 -5.82 -14.73
CA VAL A 171 3.13 -5.55 -13.72
C VAL A 171 3.85 -6.84 -13.36
N SER A 172 5.15 -6.84 -13.64
CA SER A 172 6.08 -7.93 -13.38
C SER A 172 6.93 -7.68 -12.14
N ARG A 173 7.16 -6.41 -11.77
CA ARG A 173 7.93 -6.00 -10.60
C ARG A 173 7.16 -4.92 -9.85
N LEU A 174 6.83 -5.19 -8.60
CA LEU A 174 6.16 -4.27 -7.72
C LEU A 174 6.99 -4.07 -6.45
N ASP A 175 7.38 -2.82 -6.20
CA ASP A 175 8.09 -2.43 -4.99
C ASP A 175 7.17 -1.60 -4.10
N LEU A 176 6.84 -2.16 -2.93
CA LEU A 176 6.07 -1.56 -1.85
C LEU A 176 6.89 -1.49 -0.55
N SER A 177 8.22 -1.56 -0.65
CA SER A 177 9.12 -1.52 0.49
C SER A 177 9.10 -0.20 1.24
N ASN A 178 9.57 -0.19 2.48
CA ASN A 178 9.73 1.04 3.28
C ASN A 178 8.43 1.84 3.43
N ASN A 179 7.29 1.16 3.41
CA ASN A 179 6.01 1.75 3.76
C ASN A 179 5.65 1.27 5.17
N ASP A 180 4.79 1.96 5.91
CA ASP A 180 4.43 1.53 7.27
C ASP A 180 3.30 0.46 7.24
N LEU A 181 3.21 -0.39 6.21
CA LEU A 181 2.06 -1.28 6.01
C LEU A 181 1.96 -2.31 7.14
N VAL A 182 0.79 -2.36 7.80
CA VAL A 182 0.52 -3.26 8.94
C VAL A 182 -0.21 -4.54 8.50
N PHE A 183 -1.07 -4.42 7.50
CA PHE A 183 -1.85 -5.54 6.95
C PHE A 183 -2.01 -5.39 5.44
N LEU A 184 -2.18 -6.52 4.76
CA LEU A 184 -2.54 -6.59 3.35
C LEU A 184 -3.91 -7.27 3.25
N PRO A 185 -4.88 -6.67 2.54
CA PRO A 185 -6.14 -7.34 2.23
C PRO A 185 -5.90 -8.69 1.52
N GLU A 186 -6.76 -9.67 1.77
CA GLU A 186 -6.69 -10.95 1.06
C GLU A 186 -6.83 -10.73 -0.45
N GLY A 187 -5.99 -11.41 -1.22
CA GLY A 187 -6.01 -11.36 -2.67
C GLY A 187 -5.62 -10.01 -3.29
N ILE A 188 -4.96 -9.11 -2.55
CA ILE A 188 -4.54 -7.78 -3.05
C ILE A 188 -3.74 -7.83 -4.37
N PHE A 189 -2.97 -8.91 -4.61
CA PHE A 189 -2.15 -9.06 -5.82
C PHE A 189 -2.71 -10.08 -6.83
N THR A 190 -3.95 -10.53 -6.66
CA THR A 190 -4.56 -11.57 -7.54
C THR A 190 -4.71 -11.10 -9.00
N GLY A 191 -4.96 -9.81 -9.24
CA GLY A 191 -5.02 -9.25 -10.59
C GLY A 191 -3.67 -9.09 -11.29
N LEU A 192 -2.55 -9.25 -10.58
CA LEU A 192 -1.20 -9.09 -11.12
C LEU A 192 -0.67 -10.41 -11.67
N SER A 193 -1.27 -10.92 -12.76
CA SER A 193 -1.00 -12.27 -13.28
C SER A 193 0.45 -12.52 -13.73
N GLU A 194 1.19 -11.45 -14.07
CA GLU A 194 2.58 -11.51 -14.53
C GLU A 194 3.61 -11.16 -13.43
N LEU A 195 3.15 -10.96 -12.18
CA LEU A 195 4.02 -10.51 -11.09
C LEU A 195 5.12 -11.55 -10.81
N SER A 196 6.36 -11.15 -11.06
CA SER A 196 7.55 -11.98 -10.90
C SER A 196 8.37 -11.61 -9.67
N LEU A 197 8.35 -10.34 -9.26
CA LEU A 197 9.06 -9.83 -8.10
C LEU A 197 8.13 -8.93 -7.29
N LEU A 198 7.98 -9.26 -6.01
CA LEU A 198 7.25 -8.48 -5.03
C LEU A 198 8.17 -8.12 -3.87
N ASP A 199 8.38 -6.83 -3.65
CA ASP A 199 9.16 -6.32 -2.53
C ASP A 199 8.25 -5.66 -1.50
N LEU A 200 8.22 -6.23 -0.30
CA LEU A 200 7.48 -5.75 0.86
C LEU A 200 8.41 -5.53 2.06
N ARG A 201 9.72 -5.41 1.84
CA ARG A 201 10.68 -5.26 2.93
C ARG A 201 10.46 -3.98 3.73
N ASN A 202 10.90 -3.96 4.98
CA ASN A 202 10.83 -2.78 5.86
C ASN A 202 9.42 -2.20 5.94
N ASN A 203 8.46 -3.05 6.28
CA ASN A 203 7.09 -2.68 6.59
C ASN A 203 6.76 -3.13 8.04
N SER A 204 5.50 -3.04 8.46
CA SER A 204 5.03 -3.48 9.78
C SER A 204 4.10 -4.70 9.69
N LEU A 205 4.28 -5.55 8.67
CA LEU A 205 3.36 -6.66 8.42
C LEU A 205 3.44 -7.71 9.52
N VAL A 206 2.30 -8.01 10.13
CA VAL A 206 2.18 -9.01 11.21
C VAL A 206 1.76 -10.38 10.65
N SER A 207 1.03 -10.39 9.54
CA SER A 207 0.53 -11.60 8.89
C SER A 207 0.55 -11.46 7.37
N PHE A 208 0.72 -12.59 6.68
CA PHE A 208 0.74 -12.68 5.23
C PHE A 208 -0.11 -13.89 4.86
N ARG A 209 -1.40 -13.69 4.58
CA ARG A 209 -2.39 -14.77 4.34
C ARG A 209 -3.12 -14.53 3.03
N ASN A 210 -3.13 -15.52 2.14
CA ASN A 210 -3.86 -15.49 0.87
C ASN A 210 -3.55 -14.25 0.01
N VAL A 211 -2.34 -13.70 0.13
CA VAL A 211 -1.96 -12.43 -0.51
C VAL A 211 -1.56 -12.65 -1.96
N THR A 212 -0.88 -13.77 -2.23
CA THR A 212 -0.34 -14.17 -3.54
C THR A 212 -1.12 -15.32 -4.17
N SER A 213 -2.34 -15.57 -3.69
CA SER A 213 -3.11 -16.74 -4.09
C SER A 213 -3.33 -16.73 -5.59
N GLN A 214 -3.09 -17.88 -6.25
CA GLN A 214 -3.15 -18.07 -7.71
C GLN A 214 -1.97 -17.48 -8.52
N ASN A 215 -1.08 -16.71 -7.90
CA ASN A 215 0.08 -16.16 -8.60
C ASN A 215 1.21 -17.18 -8.75
N LYS A 216 1.20 -17.92 -9.87
CA LYS A 216 2.25 -18.89 -10.21
C LYS A 216 3.48 -18.26 -10.89
N ALA A 217 3.41 -16.98 -11.23
CA ALA A 217 4.48 -16.27 -11.93
C ALA A 217 5.55 -15.72 -10.98
N LEU A 218 5.24 -15.66 -9.68
CA LEU A 218 6.12 -15.08 -8.67
C LEU A 218 7.41 -15.89 -8.51
N LYS A 219 8.55 -15.20 -8.69
CA LYS A 219 9.91 -15.75 -8.59
C LYS A 219 10.67 -15.20 -7.40
N GLU A 220 10.33 -14.01 -6.95
CA GLU A 220 10.97 -13.36 -5.81
C GLU A 220 9.94 -12.68 -4.91
N LEU A 221 10.00 -13.00 -3.63
CA LEU A 221 9.20 -12.39 -2.58
C LEU A 221 10.13 -11.93 -1.45
N ASP A 222 10.16 -10.63 -1.20
CA ASP A 222 10.94 -10.05 -0.12
C ASP A 222 10.03 -9.59 1.02
N LEU A 223 10.15 -10.24 2.18
CA LEU A 223 9.38 -9.98 3.38
C LEU A 223 10.30 -9.59 4.55
N ARG A 224 11.53 -9.16 4.26
CA ARG A 224 12.50 -8.80 5.30
C ARG A 224 12.05 -7.61 6.13
N ASP A 225 12.56 -7.50 7.34
CA ASP A 225 12.37 -6.34 8.22
C ASP A 225 10.89 -6.01 8.40
N ASN A 226 10.08 -7.01 8.74
CA ASN A 226 8.65 -6.88 9.04
C ASN A 226 8.38 -7.27 10.51
N ALA A 227 7.11 -7.43 10.88
CA ALA A 227 6.70 -7.78 12.23
C ALA A 227 6.22 -9.25 12.36
N PHE A 228 6.68 -10.15 11.47
CA PHE A 228 6.28 -11.56 11.50
C PHE A 228 6.83 -12.27 12.74
N LYS A 229 5.91 -12.80 13.56
CA LYS A 229 6.24 -13.67 14.71
C LYS A 229 6.21 -15.14 14.32
N ALA A 230 5.30 -15.51 13.43
CA ALA A 230 5.13 -16.83 12.86
C ALA A 230 4.46 -16.68 11.47
N LEU A 231 4.61 -17.69 10.63
CA LEU A 231 3.85 -17.81 9.38
C LEU A 231 2.84 -18.95 9.55
N PRO A 232 1.54 -18.73 9.27
CA PRO A 232 0.55 -19.78 9.43
C PRO A 232 0.76 -20.87 8.37
N ASN A 233 0.32 -22.09 8.69
CA ASN A 233 0.54 -23.28 7.86
C ASN A 233 -0.07 -23.13 6.45
N GLU A 234 -1.19 -22.39 6.34
CA GLU A 234 -1.81 -22.10 5.05
C GLU A 234 -0.88 -21.30 4.13
N THR A 235 -0.22 -20.27 4.67
CA THR A 235 0.74 -19.44 3.93
C THR A 235 1.95 -20.25 3.50
N LEU A 236 2.49 -21.08 4.40
CA LEU A 236 3.64 -21.92 4.07
C LEU A 236 3.30 -22.93 2.96
N SER A 237 2.07 -23.47 2.97
CA SER A 237 1.55 -24.34 1.91
C SER A 237 1.34 -23.60 0.59
N GLU A 238 0.86 -22.35 0.63
CA GLU A 238 0.71 -21.48 -0.53
C GLU A 238 2.07 -21.21 -1.19
N LEU A 239 3.06 -20.76 -0.39
CA LEU A 239 4.41 -20.48 -0.89
C LEU A 239 5.08 -21.74 -1.45
N TYR A 240 4.84 -22.90 -0.84
CA TYR A 240 5.35 -24.19 -1.33
C TYR A 240 4.79 -24.56 -2.71
N SER A 241 3.57 -24.12 -3.03
CA SER A 241 2.93 -24.43 -4.32
C SER A 241 3.49 -23.65 -5.51
N ILE A 242 4.28 -22.59 -5.27
CA ILE A 242 4.83 -21.71 -6.31
C ILE A 242 6.21 -22.22 -6.74
N PRO A 243 6.41 -22.58 -8.03
CA PRO A 243 7.66 -23.18 -8.49
C PRO A 243 8.80 -22.13 -8.54
N ASN A 244 9.99 -22.51 -8.08
CA ASN A 244 11.21 -21.68 -8.12
C ASN A 244 11.10 -20.31 -7.41
N LEU A 245 10.19 -20.18 -6.45
CA LEU A 245 9.99 -18.96 -5.68
C LEU A 245 11.16 -18.73 -4.72
N ARG A 246 11.89 -17.63 -4.84
CA ARG A 246 12.88 -17.21 -3.83
C ARG A 246 12.23 -16.31 -2.79
N VAL A 247 12.37 -16.67 -1.52
CA VAL A 247 11.80 -15.89 -0.42
C VAL A 247 12.92 -15.33 0.46
N ARG A 248 12.72 -14.11 0.97
CA ARG A 248 13.57 -13.48 1.99
C ARG A 248 12.76 -13.14 3.23
N LEU A 249 13.25 -13.55 4.40
CA LEU A 249 12.52 -13.54 5.68
C LEU A 249 13.34 -12.96 6.86
N ALA A 250 14.60 -12.56 6.66
CA ALA A 250 15.45 -11.99 7.69
C ALA A 250 14.89 -10.69 8.29
N GLY A 251 15.32 -10.34 9.51
CA GLY A 251 14.89 -9.11 10.18
C GLY A 251 13.48 -9.17 10.78
N ASN A 252 12.83 -10.34 10.79
CA ASN A 252 11.54 -10.54 11.42
C ASN A 252 11.66 -11.03 12.88
N PRO A 253 10.76 -10.59 13.79
CA PRO A 253 10.79 -10.96 15.20
C PRO A 253 10.20 -12.36 15.46
N TRP A 254 10.83 -13.39 14.91
CA TRP A 254 10.38 -14.78 15.04
C TRP A 254 10.22 -15.20 16.50
N ARG A 255 9.06 -15.75 16.82
CA ARG A 255 8.74 -16.34 18.11
C ARG A 255 9.07 -17.82 18.06
N CYS A 256 10.16 -18.21 18.72
CA CYS A 256 10.69 -19.57 18.75
C CYS A 256 10.12 -20.35 19.93
N ASP A 257 8.82 -20.63 19.87
CA ASP A 257 8.13 -21.58 20.72
C ASP A 257 7.56 -22.72 19.88
N CYS A 258 6.72 -23.57 20.45
CA CYS A 258 6.22 -24.76 19.76
C CYS A 258 5.37 -24.47 18.53
N ASP A 259 4.81 -23.27 18.39
CA ASP A 259 4.06 -22.88 17.21
C ASP A 259 4.97 -22.65 15.98
N ILE A 260 6.29 -22.48 16.18
CA ILE A 260 7.27 -22.29 15.10
C ILE A 260 7.66 -23.60 14.39
N GLU A 261 7.28 -24.76 14.94
CA GLU A 261 7.74 -26.07 14.51
C GLU A 261 7.53 -26.30 13.01
N TYR A 262 6.35 -25.93 12.48
CA TYR A 262 6.04 -26.13 11.07
C TYR A 262 6.91 -25.25 10.15
N LEU A 263 7.27 -24.04 10.61
CA LEU A 263 8.21 -23.18 9.89
C LEU A 263 9.61 -23.82 9.84
N LEU A 264 10.08 -24.42 10.92
CA LEU A 264 11.39 -25.09 10.95
C LEU A 264 11.43 -26.24 9.95
N PHE A 265 10.40 -27.08 9.94
CA PHE A 265 10.26 -28.17 8.97
C PHE A 265 10.20 -27.67 7.53
N TRP A 266 9.47 -26.58 7.29
CA TRP A 266 9.40 -25.95 5.98
C TRP A 266 10.77 -25.38 5.54
N LEU A 267 11.55 -24.79 6.46
CA LEU A 267 12.89 -24.27 6.20
C LEU A 267 13.94 -25.37 5.97
N GLU A 268 13.80 -26.54 6.61
CA GLU A 268 14.71 -27.67 6.43
C GLU A 268 14.55 -28.28 5.03
N LYS A 269 13.29 -28.41 4.57
CA LYS A 269 12.98 -29.05 3.29
C LYS A 269 13.27 -28.19 2.07
N GLN A 270 13.41 -26.87 2.24
CA GLN A 270 13.34 -25.92 1.13
C GLN A 270 14.56 -24.99 1.08
N ASP A 271 15.34 -25.08 0.00
CA ASP A 271 16.50 -24.21 -0.24
C ASP A 271 16.14 -22.86 -0.90
N PHE A 272 14.85 -22.59 -1.14
CA PHE A 272 14.44 -21.37 -1.82
C PHE A 272 14.39 -20.13 -0.91
N VAL A 273 14.47 -20.31 0.41
CA VAL A 273 14.66 -19.22 1.36
C VAL A 273 16.12 -18.78 1.33
N THR A 274 16.38 -17.69 0.61
CA THR A 274 17.75 -17.29 0.28
C THR A 274 18.56 -16.80 1.48
N ASP A 275 17.90 -16.30 2.52
CA ASP A 275 18.49 -15.77 3.74
C ASP A 275 18.22 -16.68 4.96
N ARG A 276 18.03 -17.98 4.71
CA ARG A 276 17.74 -19.02 5.72
C ARG A 276 18.69 -18.99 6.92
N LEU A 277 19.98 -18.74 6.70
CA LEU A 277 21.01 -18.70 7.77
C LEU A 277 20.96 -17.42 8.63
N ASN A 278 20.23 -16.39 8.17
CA ASN A 278 20.12 -15.11 8.86
C ASN A 278 18.83 -14.99 9.68
N LEU A 279 18.00 -16.04 9.70
CA LEU A 279 16.78 -16.08 10.49
C LEU A 279 17.14 -16.36 11.96
N THR A 280 16.77 -15.44 12.85
CA THR A 280 17.04 -15.56 14.28
C THR A 280 15.79 -15.36 15.11
N CYS A 281 15.76 -15.96 16.30
CA CYS A 281 14.68 -15.79 17.25
C CYS A 281 14.72 -14.42 17.92
N ALA A 282 13.57 -13.78 18.06
CA ALA A 282 13.41 -12.58 18.89
C ALA A 282 12.82 -12.89 20.27
N SER A 283 11.98 -13.93 20.36
CA SER A 283 11.42 -14.45 21.60
C SER A 283 11.44 -15.99 21.59
N PRO A 284 11.44 -16.65 22.75
CA PRO A 284 11.53 -16.08 24.11
C PRO A 284 12.95 -15.60 24.44
N ARG A 285 13.18 -15.07 25.65
CA ARG A 285 14.45 -14.39 26.00
C ARG A 285 15.64 -15.34 25.97
N GLU A 286 15.41 -16.61 26.29
CA GLU A 286 16.38 -17.69 26.41
C GLU A 286 16.96 -18.07 25.04
N LEU A 287 16.15 -17.95 23.99
CA LEU A 287 16.53 -18.28 22.61
C LEU A 287 16.85 -17.04 21.77
N LYS A 288 16.91 -15.85 22.36
CA LYS A 288 17.12 -14.61 21.59
C LYS A 288 18.43 -14.65 20.78
N HIS A 289 18.35 -14.31 19.50
CA HIS A 289 19.42 -14.34 18.50
C HIS A 289 19.92 -15.74 18.10
N VAL A 290 19.31 -16.82 18.61
CA VAL A 290 19.59 -18.17 18.11
C VAL A 290 19.07 -18.30 16.68
N GLN A 291 19.87 -18.90 15.80
CA GLN A 291 19.49 -19.13 14.42
C GLN A 291 18.44 -20.24 14.32
N LEU A 292 17.39 -20.02 13.53
CA LEU A 292 16.29 -20.99 13.40
C LEU A 292 16.76 -22.34 12.89
N VAL A 293 17.76 -22.37 12.00
CA VAL A 293 18.31 -23.62 11.42
C VAL A 293 18.98 -24.52 12.47
N HIS A 294 19.40 -23.96 13.60
CA HIS A 294 20.06 -24.72 14.67
C HIS A 294 19.10 -25.19 15.77
N LEU A 295 17.81 -24.86 15.68
CA LEU A 295 16.83 -25.25 16.68
C LEU A 295 16.36 -26.68 16.47
N GLU A 296 16.35 -27.45 17.55
CA GLU A 296 15.70 -28.76 17.60
C GLU A 296 14.36 -28.67 18.36
N HIS A 297 13.42 -29.55 18.03
CA HIS A 297 12.08 -29.58 18.64
C HIS A 297 12.13 -29.68 20.17
N SER A 298 13.11 -30.42 20.72
CA SER A 298 13.29 -30.62 22.17
C SER A 298 13.62 -29.34 22.96
N GLN A 299 14.04 -28.27 22.28
CA GLN A 299 14.47 -27.01 22.90
C GLN A 299 13.39 -25.93 22.90
N LEU A 300 12.25 -26.16 22.24
CA LEU A 300 11.17 -25.18 22.12
C LEU A 300 10.30 -25.19 23.38
N PRO A 301 10.14 -24.05 24.09
CA PRO A 301 9.26 -23.99 25.24
C PRO A 301 7.80 -24.01 24.78
N CYS A 302 7.03 -24.99 25.26
CA CYS A 302 5.59 -25.09 25.00
C CYS A 302 4.77 -24.57 26.19
N TRP A 303 3.55 -24.11 25.92
CA TRP A 303 2.56 -23.83 26.96
C TRP A 303 2.33 -25.02 27.91
N SER A 304 2.49 -26.25 27.41
CA SER A 304 2.40 -27.48 28.22
C SER A 304 3.33 -27.47 29.44
N ASP A 305 4.49 -26.81 29.35
CA ASP A 305 5.45 -26.74 30.45
C ASP A 305 5.12 -25.63 31.46
N ASN A 306 4.19 -24.72 31.11
CA ASN A 306 3.97 -23.44 31.79
C ASN A 306 2.54 -23.22 32.33
N VAL A 307 1.75 -24.29 32.50
CA VAL A 307 0.44 -24.21 33.19
C VAL A 307 0.58 -23.54 34.57
N ASP A 308 1.71 -23.74 35.25
CA ASP A 308 2.01 -23.10 36.54
C ASP A 308 2.24 -21.58 36.43
N GLU A 309 2.78 -21.09 35.31
CA GLU A 309 3.09 -19.67 35.14
C GLU A 309 1.86 -18.87 34.69
N LEU A 310 0.99 -19.44 33.86
CA LEU A 310 -0.26 -18.79 33.49
C LEU A 310 -1.23 -18.69 34.68
N ASN A 311 -1.32 -19.71 35.53
CA ASN A 311 -2.09 -19.62 36.76
C ASN A 311 -1.60 -18.45 37.63
N ARG A 312 -0.28 -18.22 37.72
CA ARG A 312 0.30 -17.05 38.41
C ARG A 312 0.05 -15.71 37.70
N VAL A 313 -0.01 -15.67 36.38
CA VAL A 313 -0.26 -14.42 35.61
C VAL A 313 -1.74 -14.03 35.60
N LEU A 314 -2.64 -15.01 35.60
CA LEU A 314 -4.09 -14.78 35.64
C LEU A 314 -4.56 -14.36 37.04
N GLU A 315 -3.94 -14.87 38.10
CA GLU A 315 -4.28 -14.54 39.50
C GLU A 315 -4.40 -13.01 39.76
N PRO A 316 -3.41 -12.16 39.41
CA PRO A 316 -3.53 -10.70 39.58
C PRO A 316 -4.71 -10.09 38.84
N SER A 317 -5.02 -10.59 37.63
CA SER A 317 -6.10 -10.05 36.79
C SER A 317 -7.49 -10.39 37.37
N TYR A 318 -7.67 -11.59 37.91
CA TYR A 318 -8.90 -11.99 38.58
C TYR A 318 -9.06 -11.34 39.95
N VAL A 319 -7.97 -11.15 40.69
CA VAL A 319 -7.98 -10.36 41.93
C VAL A 319 -8.38 -8.92 41.64
N PHE A 320 -7.83 -8.30 40.59
CA PHE A 320 -8.21 -6.95 40.18
C PHE A 320 -9.69 -6.86 39.77
N LEU A 321 -10.17 -7.80 38.95
CA LEU A 321 -11.59 -7.90 38.60
C LEU A 321 -12.48 -8.06 39.84
N GLY A 322 -12.08 -8.91 40.79
CA GLY A 322 -12.79 -9.10 42.06
C GLY A 322 -12.86 -7.83 42.91
N LEU A 323 -11.77 -7.06 42.97
CA LEU A 323 -11.73 -5.76 43.67
C LEU A 323 -12.64 -4.73 43.00
N VAL A 324 -12.68 -4.67 41.67
CA VAL A 324 -13.57 -3.78 40.91
C VAL A 324 -15.05 -4.14 41.15
N LEU A 325 -15.39 -5.43 41.09
CA LEU A 325 -16.76 -5.90 41.35
C LEU A 325 -17.20 -5.64 42.81
N ALA A 326 -16.30 -5.83 43.78
CA ALA A 326 -16.57 -5.52 45.18
C ALA A 326 -16.82 -4.01 45.38
N LEU A 327 -16.01 -3.15 44.75
CA LEU A 327 -16.18 -1.70 44.81
C LEU A 327 -17.53 -1.25 44.21
N ILE A 328 -17.93 -1.81 43.07
CA ILE A 328 -19.24 -1.55 42.45
C ILE A 328 -20.37 -1.96 43.41
N GLY A 329 -20.25 -3.13 44.05
CA GLY A 329 -21.22 -3.60 45.05
C GLY A 329 -21.34 -2.66 46.25
N VAL A 330 -20.21 -2.16 46.78
CA VAL A 330 -20.19 -1.19 47.90
C VAL A 330 -20.83 0.13 47.50
N ILE A 331 -20.51 0.66 46.32
CA ILE A 331 -21.11 1.91 45.80
C ILE A 331 -22.63 1.74 45.64
N PHE A 332 -23.07 0.62 45.07
CA PHE A 332 -24.49 0.32 44.90
C PHE A 332 -25.24 0.27 46.25
N LEU A 333 -24.69 -0.44 47.25
CA LEU A 333 -25.25 -0.48 48.59
C LEU A 333 -25.28 0.91 49.27
N LEU A 334 -24.26 1.73 49.05
CA LEU A 334 -24.19 3.09 49.57
C LEU A 334 -25.25 4.00 48.93
N VAL A 335 -25.47 3.89 47.61
CA VAL A 335 -26.55 4.59 46.89
C VAL A 335 -27.92 4.18 47.44
N LEU A 336 -28.16 2.88 47.68
CA LEU A 336 -29.39 2.39 48.30
C LEU A 336 -29.57 2.91 49.73
N TYR A 337 -28.49 2.96 50.52
CA TYR A 337 -28.50 3.47 51.89
C TYR A 337 -28.85 4.96 51.96
N LEU A 338 -28.17 5.78 51.15
CA LEU A 338 -28.42 7.23 51.08
C LEU A 338 -29.83 7.54 50.59
N ASN A 339 -30.33 6.79 49.61
CA ASN A 339 -31.66 6.98 49.05
C ASN A 339 -32.77 6.20 49.78
N ARG A 340 -32.49 5.56 50.93
CA ARG A 340 -33.46 4.66 51.60
C ARG A 340 -34.83 5.29 51.85
N LYS A 341 -34.89 6.57 52.22
CA LYS A 341 -36.16 7.28 52.49
C LYS A 341 -36.90 7.58 51.20
N GLY A 342 -36.17 8.00 50.15
CA GLY A 342 -36.73 8.27 48.83
C GLY A 342 -37.28 7.00 48.18
N ILE A 343 -36.50 5.90 48.21
CA ILE A 343 -36.90 4.59 47.70
C ILE A 343 -38.13 4.06 48.44
N LYS A 344 -38.18 4.17 49.78
CA LYS A 344 -39.38 3.79 50.55
C LYS A 344 -40.61 4.58 50.12
N ARG A 345 -40.51 5.91 50.00
CA ARG A 345 -41.63 6.76 49.55
C ARG A 345 -42.06 6.42 48.12
N TRP A 346 -41.11 6.21 47.22
CA TRP A 346 -41.36 5.80 45.84
C TRP A 346 -42.09 4.44 45.77
N MET A 347 -41.67 3.47 46.58
CA MET A 347 -42.30 2.16 46.68
C MET A 347 -43.75 2.24 47.20
N TYR A 348 -44.02 3.09 48.20
CA TYR A 348 -45.39 3.33 48.67
C TYR A 348 -46.26 3.97 47.58
N ASN A 349 -45.76 5.00 46.90
CA ASN A 349 -46.48 5.66 45.82
C ASN A 349 -46.83 4.71 44.66
N ILE A 350 -45.92 3.80 44.28
CA ILE A 350 -46.20 2.79 43.26
C ILE A 350 -47.26 1.80 43.73
N ARG A 351 -47.14 1.30 44.97
CA ARG A 351 -48.13 0.38 45.52
C ARG A 351 -49.52 1.03 45.53
N ASP A 352 -49.59 2.28 45.94
CA ASP A 352 -50.84 3.01 46.01
C ASP A 352 -51.40 3.29 44.59
N ALA A 353 -50.55 3.67 43.62
CA ALA A 353 -50.96 3.82 42.22
C ALA A 353 -51.44 2.50 41.58
N CYS A 354 -50.79 1.38 41.87
CA CYS A 354 -51.25 0.05 41.43
C CYS A 354 -52.57 -0.34 42.09
N ARG A 355 -52.76 0.00 43.37
CA ARG A 355 -54.01 -0.25 44.09
C ARG A 355 -55.16 0.54 43.46
N ASP A 356 -54.98 1.83 43.23
CA ASP A 356 -55.99 2.67 42.58
C ASP A 356 -56.33 2.17 41.18
N HIS A 357 -55.33 1.70 40.42
CA HIS A 357 -55.54 1.14 39.09
C HIS A 357 -56.33 -0.19 39.12
N MET A 358 -56.07 -1.05 40.11
CA MET A 358 -56.80 -2.30 40.30
C MET A 358 -58.24 -2.06 40.76
N GLU A 359 -58.45 -1.13 41.70
CA GLU A 359 -59.79 -0.72 42.14
C GLU A 359 -60.60 -0.13 40.97
N GLY A 360 -59.98 0.70 40.12
CA GLY A 360 -60.61 1.22 38.90
C GLY A 360 -61.06 0.15 37.90
N TYR A 361 -60.27 -0.94 37.74
CA TYR A 361 -60.70 -2.10 36.95
C TYR A 361 -61.88 -2.83 37.58
N HIS A 362 -61.87 -2.99 38.91
CA HIS A 362 -62.96 -3.64 39.65
C HIS A 362 -64.29 -2.92 39.44
N TYR A 363 -64.30 -1.58 39.60
CA TYR A 363 -65.49 -0.76 39.37
C TYR A 363 -66.02 -0.85 37.92
N ARG A 364 -65.12 -0.82 36.93
CA ARG A 364 -65.53 -0.97 35.51
C ARG A 364 -66.09 -2.35 35.21
N TYR A 365 -65.55 -3.38 35.84
CA TYR A 365 -66.06 -4.74 35.66
C TYR A 365 -67.45 -4.89 36.29
N GLU A 366 -67.67 -4.35 37.49
CA GLU A 366 -68.99 -4.36 38.16
C GLU A 366 -70.06 -3.62 37.36
N ILE A 367 -69.75 -2.44 36.79
CA ILE A 367 -70.70 -1.69 35.94
C ILE A 367 -71.06 -2.48 34.67
N ASN A 368 -70.07 -3.09 34.02
CA ASN A 368 -70.30 -3.83 32.77
C ASN A 368 -70.96 -5.19 32.98
N SER A 369 -70.88 -5.75 34.19
CA SER A 369 -71.53 -7.01 34.56
C SER A 369 -72.92 -6.83 35.18
N ASP A 370 -73.35 -5.59 35.46
CA ASP A 370 -74.73 -5.31 35.84
C ASP A 370 -75.68 -5.61 34.66
N PRO A 371 -76.55 -6.63 34.78
CA PRO A 371 -77.51 -6.97 33.73
C PRO A 371 -78.50 -5.83 33.44
N GLY A 372 -78.65 -4.85 34.34
CA GLY A 372 -79.48 -3.65 34.13
C GLY A 372 -78.95 -2.72 33.03
N LEU A 373 -77.64 -2.69 32.78
CA LEU A 373 -77.00 -1.82 31.78
C LEU A 373 -76.78 -2.52 30.43
N ALA A 374 -76.75 -3.86 30.38
CA ALA A 374 -76.61 -4.60 29.12
C ALA A 374 -77.77 -4.36 28.12
N ASN A 375 -78.91 -3.84 28.59
CA ASN A 375 -80.06 -3.46 27.77
C ASN A 375 -80.04 -2.00 27.30
N LEU A 376 -79.05 -1.19 27.70
CA LEU A 376 -78.87 0.15 27.15
C LEU A 376 -78.06 0.03 25.86
N SER A 377 -78.78 0.03 24.73
CA SER A 377 -78.20 0.01 23.38
C SER A 377 -77.14 1.12 23.20
N PRO A 378 -76.08 0.90 22.41
CA PRO A 378 -74.94 1.82 22.28
C PRO A 378 -75.23 3.10 21.47
N ASN A 379 -76.47 3.61 21.45
CA ASN A 379 -76.89 4.78 20.67
C ASN A 379 -77.23 6.02 21.51
N SER A 380 -76.81 6.11 22.77
CA SER A 380 -76.81 7.38 23.49
C SER A 380 -75.51 8.14 23.25
N ASP A 381 -75.36 8.67 22.03
CA ASP A 381 -74.46 9.79 21.73
C ASP A 381 -75.14 11.08 22.19
N VAL A 382 -74.72 11.66 23.34
CA VAL A 382 -74.76 13.13 23.60
C VAL A 382 -73.63 13.49 24.56
#